data_AF-A0A0R2DWP8-F1
#
_entry.id   AF-A0A0R2DWP8-F1
#
_cell.length_a   1.000
_cell.length_b   1.000
_cell.length_c   1.000
_cell.angle_alpha   90.00
_cell.angle_beta   90.00
_cell.angle_gamma   90.00
#
_symmetry.space_group_name_H-M   'P 1'
#
loop_
_entity.id
_entity.type
_entity.pdbx_description
1 polymer ?
#
loop_
_entity_poly.entity_id
_entity_poly.type
_entity_poly.pdbx_seq_one_letter_code
_entity_poly.pdbx_strand_id
1 'polypeptide(L)'
;MILMPSLFLVSQNQSHKYEFQHKLLWSPKLNRKHGRNPGYVNMSHVRRGDIIFHVFNQKIHAVSVAKYDVYSSPKPLAYDGNIWDDDGWRVDCDMYKLEIPLSDHREWLNAHKGEVFDKNGRLKQQYLFELNQEQKNYFWHLIPSKLMESLLIDSTTSTTKVPNLREVGKSLSKKRVIGNNQIWIHDLIQ
;
A
#
# COMPACT_ATOMS: atom_id res chain seq x y z
N MET A 1 13.60 -22.42 7.32
CA MET A 1 12.28 -21.98 7.84
C MET A 1 11.69 -21.04 6.81
N ILE A 2 10.59 -21.42 6.15
CA ILE A 2 9.84 -20.46 5.32
C ILE A 2 9.04 -19.60 6.31
N LEU A 3 9.41 -18.34 6.45
CA LEU A 3 8.66 -17.40 7.28
C LEU A 3 7.29 -17.19 6.62
N MET A 4 6.19 -17.33 7.36
CA MET A 4 4.87 -16.97 6.83
C MET A 4 4.85 -15.45 6.58
N PRO A 5 4.26 -14.98 5.46
CA PRO A 5 4.21 -13.56 5.16
C PRO A 5 3.47 -12.78 6.25
N SER A 6 3.86 -11.52 6.46
CA SER A 6 2.99 -10.60 7.19
C SER A 6 1.79 -10.25 6.32
N LEU A 7 0.65 -10.04 6.97
CA LEU A 7 -0.56 -9.57 6.32
C LEU A 7 -0.85 -8.16 6.81
N PHE A 8 -1.21 -7.29 5.88
CA PHE A 8 -1.57 -5.91 6.14
C PHE A 8 -2.97 -5.58 5.62
N LEU A 9 -3.60 -4.58 6.23
CA LEU A 9 -4.81 -3.92 5.74
C LEU A 9 -4.48 -2.46 5.43
N VAL A 10 -4.72 -2.02 4.19
CA VAL A 10 -4.57 -0.61 3.78
C VAL A 10 -5.93 0.05 3.58
N SER A 11 -6.10 1.26 4.12
CA SER A 11 -7.29 2.10 3.97
C SER A 11 -7.04 3.21 2.96
N GLN A 12 -7.59 3.06 1.75
CA GLN A 12 -7.26 3.89 0.58
C GLN A 12 -8.36 4.89 0.20
N ASN A 13 -9.21 5.31 1.15
CA ASN A 13 -10.33 6.23 0.87
C ASN A 13 -9.94 7.55 0.19
N GLN A 14 -8.68 8.00 0.34
CA GLN A 14 -8.18 9.25 -0.24
C GLN A 14 -7.31 9.07 -1.50
N SER A 15 -6.89 7.84 -1.81
CA SER A 15 -5.85 7.57 -2.83
C SER A 15 -6.17 6.39 -3.75
N HIS A 16 -7.32 5.73 -3.56
CA HIS A 16 -7.75 4.51 -4.25
C HIS A 16 -7.52 4.53 -5.76
N LYS A 17 -8.02 5.55 -6.47
CA LYS A 17 -7.95 5.60 -7.93
C LYS A 17 -6.51 5.46 -8.45
N TYR A 18 -5.57 6.21 -7.87
CA TYR A 18 -4.17 6.19 -8.30
C TYR A 18 -3.48 4.89 -7.89
N GLU A 19 -3.62 4.50 -6.62
CA GLU A 19 -2.94 3.31 -6.06
C GLU A 19 -3.42 2.02 -6.72
N PHE A 20 -4.72 1.92 -7.00
CA PHE A 20 -5.30 0.76 -7.69
C PHE A 20 -4.86 0.70 -9.16
N GLN A 21 -4.88 1.83 -9.88
CA GLN A 21 -4.46 1.88 -11.28
C GLN A 21 -2.98 1.51 -11.45
N HIS A 22 -2.11 1.93 -10.53
CA HIS A 22 -0.66 1.72 -10.61
C HIS A 22 -0.18 0.53 -9.79
N LYS A 23 -1.09 -0.22 -9.14
CA LYS A 23 -0.81 -1.41 -8.31
C LYS A 23 0.30 -1.17 -7.28
N LEU A 24 0.14 -0.11 -6.48
CA LEU A 24 1.12 0.27 -5.47
C LEU A 24 0.45 0.80 -4.20
N LEU A 25 1.22 0.92 -3.12
CA LEU A 25 0.93 1.79 -1.99
C LEU A 25 1.93 2.95 -2.00
N TRP A 26 1.48 4.11 -1.52
CA TRP A 26 2.35 5.23 -1.23
C TRP A 26 1.88 5.98 0.01
N SER A 27 2.81 6.37 0.89
CA SER A 27 2.53 7.29 1.99
C SER A 27 3.71 8.22 2.22
N PRO A 28 3.52 9.43 2.78
CA PRO A 28 4.65 10.19 3.27
C PRO A 28 5.30 9.41 4.44
N LYS A 29 6.59 9.66 4.73
CA LYS A 29 7.25 9.02 5.88
C LYS A 29 6.80 9.62 7.21
N LEU A 30 6.52 10.92 7.20
CA LEU A 30 6.09 11.69 8.35
C LEU A 30 4.73 12.34 8.09
N ASN A 31 4.03 12.71 9.17
CA ASN A 31 2.82 13.52 9.04
C ASN A 31 3.15 15.00 8.79
N ARG A 32 2.15 15.83 8.49
CA ARG A 32 2.32 17.27 8.22
C ARG A 32 3.06 18.05 9.33
N LYS A 33 3.00 17.57 10.58
CA LYS A 33 3.71 18.17 11.72
C LYS A 33 5.13 17.58 11.90
N HIS A 34 5.65 16.88 10.90
CA HIS A 34 6.92 16.14 10.93
C HIS A 34 7.00 15.09 12.04
N GLY A 35 5.84 14.62 12.53
CA GLY A 35 5.75 13.57 13.53
C GLY A 35 5.59 12.18 12.90
N ARG A 36 5.86 11.13 13.69
CA ARG A 36 5.58 9.75 13.30
C ARG A 36 4.07 9.52 13.21
N ASN A 37 3.65 8.74 12.22
CA ASN A 37 2.29 8.23 12.10
C ASN A 37 2.35 6.70 12.10
N PRO A 38 1.53 6.00 12.91
CA PRO A 38 1.62 4.54 13.00
C PRO A 38 1.44 3.82 11.66
N GLY A 39 0.56 4.32 10.78
CA GLY A 39 0.37 3.74 9.45
C GLY A 39 1.58 3.91 8.54
N TYR A 40 2.24 5.07 8.59
CA TYR A 40 3.44 5.32 7.80
C TYR A 40 4.66 4.58 8.36
N VAL A 41 4.67 4.33 9.68
CA VAL A 41 5.66 3.44 10.30
C VAL A 41 5.44 2.01 9.83
N ASN A 42 4.19 1.51 9.82
CA ASN A 42 3.89 0.17 9.30
C ASN A 42 4.29 0.00 7.84
N MET A 43 4.18 1.04 7.01
CA MET A 43 4.68 1.02 5.63
C MET A 43 6.17 0.63 5.58
N SER A 44 6.99 1.15 6.50
CA SER A 44 8.43 0.84 6.56
C SER A 44 8.76 -0.61 6.94
N HIS A 45 7.76 -1.39 7.37
CA HIS A 45 7.94 -2.79 7.74
C HIS A 45 7.55 -3.75 6.62
N VAL A 46 6.90 -3.27 5.55
CA VAL A 46 6.47 -4.13 4.44
C VAL A 46 7.68 -4.72 3.73
N ARG A 47 7.70 -6.05 3.64
CA ARG A 47 8.71 -6.85 2.96
C ARG A 47 8.14 -7.49 1.73
N ARG A 48 9.03 -7.84 0.81
CA ARG A 48 8.69 -8.69 -0.32
C ARG A 48 7.95 -9.95 0.16
N GLY A 49 6.88 -10.29 -0.54
CA GLY A 49 6.07 -11.47 -0.25
C GLY A 49 4.94 -11.24 0.76
N ASP A 50 4.92 -10.10 1.45
CA ASP A 50 3.81 -9.75 2.34
C ASP A 50 2.51 -9.57 1.56
N ILE A 51 1.40 -9.98 2.17
CA ILE A 51 0.06 -9.91 1.57
C ILE A 51 -0.66 -8.67 2.08
N ILE A 52 -1.27 -7.91 1.19
CA ILE A 52 -1.92 -6.64 1.51
C ILE A 52 -3.37 -6.68 1.04
N PHE A 53 -4.31 -6.51 1.96
CA PHE A 53 -5.73 -6.33 1.67
C PHE A 53 -6.04 -4.85 1.50
N HIS A 54 -6.70 -4.51 0.39
CA HIS A 54 -7.00 -3.13 0.01
C HIS A 54 -8.44 -2.78 0.31
N VAL A 55 -8.64 -1.87 1.25
CA VAL A 55 -9.96 -1.40 1.69
C VAL A 55 -10.24 -0.02 1.12
N PHE A 56 -11.37 0.08 0.43
CA PHE A 56 -11.94 1.33 -0.05
C PHE A 56 -13.44 1.32 0.19
N ASN A 57 -13.98 2.41 0.74
CA ASN A 57 -15.40 2.57 1.01
C ASN A 57 -16.04 1.37 1.74
N GLN A 58 -15.39 0.92 2.83
CA GLN A 58 -15.84 -0.19 3.67
C GLN A 58 -15.92 -1.56 2.96
N LYS A 59 -15.16 -1.72 1.86
CA LYS A 59 -15.09 -2.95 1.07
C LYS A 59 -13.62 -3.30 0.83
N ILE A 60 -13.27 -4.57 1.01
CA ILE A 60 -12.04 -5.10 0.42
C ILE A 60 -12.31 -5.18 -1.08
N HIS A 61 -11.58 -4.44 -1.90
CA HIS A 61 -11.74 -4.44 -3.36
C HIS A 61 -10.58 -5.13 -4.08
N ALA A 62 -9.47 -5.36 -3.37
CA ALA A 62 -8.32 -6.08 -3.90
C ALA A 62 -7.52 -6.74 -2.78
N VAL A 63 -6.71 -7.71 -3.18
CA VAL A 63 -5.61 -8.27 -2.40
C VAL A 63 -4.37 -8.27 -3.28
N SER A 64 -3.21 -8.06 -2.69
CA SER A 64 -1.96 -8.05 -3.44
C SER A 64 -0.82 -8.69 -2.66
N VAL A 65 0.26 -8.98 -3.36
CA VAL A 65 1.54 -9.35 -2.77
C VAL A 65 2.57 -8.26 -3.06
N ALA A 66 3.35 -7.89 -2.04
CA ALA A 66 4.44 -6.93 -2.19
C ALA A 66 5.57 -7.54 -3.05
N LYS A 67 5.92 -6.88 -4.16
CA LYS A 67 6.93 -7.36 -5.11
C LYS A 67 8.35 -7.21 -4.57
N TYR A 68 8.55 -6.16 -3.78
CA TYR A 68 9.83 -5.78 -3.20
C TYR A 68 9.62 -5.36 -1.75
N ASP A 69 10.73 -5.27 -1.01
CA ASP A 69 10.74 -4.50 0.22
C ASP A 69 10.38 -3.04 -0.06
N VAL A 70 9.72 -2.41 0.91
CA VAL A 70 9.43 -0.99 0.88
C VAL A 70 10.68 -0.16 0.61
N TYR A 71 10.53 0.88 -0.22
CA TYR A 71 11.62 1.78 -0.58
C TYR A 71 11.19 3.24 -0.57
N SER A 72 12.16 4.16 -0.56
CA SER A 72 11.88 5.60 -0.58
C SER A 72 11.47 6.04 -1.99
N SER A 73 10.42 6.86 -2.08
CA SER A 73 9.91 7.37 -3.35
C SER A 73 9.38 8.79 -3.16
N PRO A 74 9.58 9.69 -4.15
CA PRO A 74 8.92 10.98 -4.15
C PRO A 74 7.39 10.83 -4.16
N LYS A 75 6.69 11.86 -3.71
CA LYS A 75 5.24 11.98 -3.83
C LYS A 75 4.81 11.90 -5.30
N PRO A 76 3.84 11.04 -5.64
CA PRO A 76 3.23 11.04 -6.96
C PRO A 76 2.63 12.39 -7.33
N LEU A 77 2.83 12.83 -8.58
CA LEU A 77 2.23 14.05 -9.13
C LEU A 77 0.69 14.06 -9.02
N ALA A 78 0.06 12.88 -9.02
CA ALA A 78 -1.38 12.74 -8.81
C ALA A 78 -1.85 13.24 -7.43
N TYR A 79 -0.93 13.46 -6.49
CA TYR A 79 -1.21 14.02 -5.17
C TYR A 79 -0.71 15.47 -5.02
N ASP A 80 -0.35 16.14 -6.12
CA ASP A 80 -0.01 17.57 -6.10
C ASP A 80 -1.16 18.40 -5.52
N GLY A 81 -0.80 19.38 -4.68
CA GLY A 81 -1.77 20.17 -3.92
C GLY A 81 -2.25 19.52 -2.62
N ASN A 82 -1.90 18.25 -2.35
CA ASN A 82 -2.08 17.66 -1.03
C ASN A 82 -0.99 18.18 -0.05
N ILE A 83 -1.32 18.17 1.24
CA ILE A 83 -0.48 18.60 2.36
C ILE A 83 0.60 17.55 2.75
N TRP A 84 0.72 16.46 2.00
CA TRP A 84 1.71 15.41 2.26
C TRP A 84 3.11 15.84 1.81
N ASP A 85 4.10 15.41 2.57
CA ASP A 85 5.51 15.62 2.28
C ASP A 85 5.93 14.89 1.00
N ASP A 86 7.02 15.34 0.39
CA ASP A 86 7.55 14.77 -0.84
C ASP A 86 8.36 13.49 -0.58
N ASP A 87 8.97 13.34 0.61
CA ASP A 87 9.66 12.11 0.99
C ASP A 87 8.68 11.04 1.52
N GLY A 88 8.49 9.98 0.73
CA GLY A 88 7.52 8.93 0.99
C GLY A 88 8.09 7.51 0.98
N TRP A 89 7.28 6.58 1.48
CA TRP A 89 7.42 5.15 1.29
C TRP A 89 6.60 4.70 0.08
N ARG A 90 7.14 3.73 -0.67
CA ARG A 90 6.45 3.08 -1.76
C ARG A 90 6.59 1.57 -1.69
N VAL A 91 5.49 0.88 -1.99
CA VAL A 91 5.44 -0.58 -2.17
C VAL A 91 4.78 -0.85 -3.50
N ASP A 92 5.50 -1.50 -4.42
CA ASP A 92 4.90 -2.00 -5.65
C ASP A 92 4.34 -3.40 -5.42
N CYS A 93 3.16 -3.68 -5.98
CA CYS A 93 2.42 -4.91 -5.71
C CYS A 93 1.98 -5.64 -6.98
N ASP A 94 1.90 -6.96 -6.90
CA ASP A 94 1.10 -7.75 -7.84
C ASP A 94 -0.30 -7.91 -7.25
N MET A 95 -1.27 -7.23 -7.87
CA MET A 95 -2.59 -6.95 -7.29
C MET A 95 -3.71 -7.61 -8.08
N TYR A 96 -4.64 -8.21 -7.33
CA TYR A 96 -5.76 -8.96 -7.81
C TYR A 96 -7.06 -8.42 -7.23
N LYS A 97 -8.13 -8.40 -8.03
CA LYS A 97 -9.46 -8.02 -7.56
C LYS A 97 -9.98 -9.05 -6.56
N LEU A 98 -10.51 -8.58 -5.44
CA LEU A 98 -11.15 -9.36 -4.41
C LEU A 98 -12.24 -8.50 -3.80
N GLU A 99 -13.50 -8.86 -3.98
CA GLU A 99 -14.63 -7.98 -3.70
C GLU A 99 -15.43 -8.49 -2.49
N ILE A 100 -15.04 -8.08 -1.28
CA ILE A 100 -15.64 -8.52 -0.02
C ILE A 100 -16.16 -7.30 0.77
N PRO A 101 -17.48 -7.12 0.90
CA PRO A 101 -18.04 -6.10 1.77
C PRO A 101 -17.68 -6.36 3.24
N LEU A 102 -17.11 -5.37 3.94
CA LEU A 102 -16.85 -5.52 5.38
C LEU A 102 -18.13 -5.49 6.24
N SER A 103 -19.29 -5.25 5.63
CA SER A 103 -20.60 -5.44 6.28
C SER A 103 -20.85 -6.91 6.60
N ASP A 104 -20.43 -7.80 5.72
CA ASP A 104 -20.77 -9.23 5.79
C ASP A 104 -19.98 -9.94 6.90
N HIS A 105 -18.91 -9.29 7.36
CA HIS A 105 -18.01 -9.75 8.42
C HIS A 105 -18.15 -8.91 9.71
N ARG A 106 -19.18 -8.06 9.81
CA ARG A 106 -19.31 -7.06 10.89
C ARG A 106 -19.26 -7.66 12.29
N GLU A 107 -19.89 -8.82 12.50
CA GLU A 107 -19.90 -9.50 13.79
C GLU A 107 -18.49 -9.81 14.28
N TRP A 108 -17.69 -10.48 13.44
CA TRP A 108 -16.31 -10.80 13.76
C TRP A 108 -15.47 -9.53 13.95
N LEU A 109 -15.59 -8.55 13.05
CA LEU A 109 -14.84 -7.29 13.15
C LEU A 109 -15.15 -6.51 14.45
N ASN A 110 -16.40 -6.53 14.91
CA ASN A 110 -16.82 -5.90 16.17
C ASN A 110 -16.22 -6.60 17.39
N ALA A 111 -16.18 -7.95 17.37
CA ALA A 111 -15.60 -8.76 18.44
C ALA A 111 -14.08 -8.52 18.60
N HIS A 112 -13.40 -8.10 17.52
CA HIS A 112 -11.95 -7.88 17.48
C HIS A 112 -11.57 -6.40 17.41
N LYS A 113 -12.37 -5.52 18.04
CA LYS A 113 -12.03 -4.10 18.24
C LYS A 113 -10.67 -3.95 18.95
N GLY A 114 -9.89 -2.93 18.58
CA GLY A 114 -8.53 -2.77 19.10
C GLY A 114 -7.70 -1.88 18.20
N GLU A 115 -6.45 -2.24 17.92
CA GLU A 115 -5.53 -1.44 17.10
C GLU A 115 -6.03 -1.22 15.66
N VAL A 116 -6.69 -2.21 15.07
CA VAL A 116 -7.16 -2.15 13.67
C VAL A 116 -8.58 -1.61 13.55
N PHE A 117 -9.49 -2.09 14.40
CA PHE A 117 -10.93 -1.83 14.29
C PHE A 117 -11.47 -1.00 15.45
N ASP A 118 -12.41 -0.09 15.16
CA ASP A 118 -13.15 0.68 16.14
C ASP A 118 -14.26 -0.14 16.82
N LYS A 119 -15.01 0.49 17.75
CA LYS A 119 -16.11 -0.16 18.47
C LYS A 119 -17.25 -0.67 17.58
N ASN A 120 -17.31 -0.21 16.32
CA ASN A 120 -18.29 -0.60 15.33
C ASN A 120 -17.67 -1.49 14.24
N GLY A 121 -16.46 -2.03 14.44
CA GLY A 121 -15.79 -2.93 13.50
C GLY A 121 -15.34 -2.22 12.21
N ARG A 122 -15.25 -0.89 12.20
CA ARG A 122 -14.71 -0.12 11.07
C ARG A 122 -13.21 0.04 11.26
N LEU A 123 -12.45 0.14 10.17
CA LEU A 123 -11.03 0.45 10.28
C LEU A 123 -10.86 1.80 10.97
N LYS A 124 -9.91 1.89 11.89
CA LYS A 124 -9.51 3.16 12.50
C LYS A 124 -8.92 4.11 11.44
N GLN A 125 -8.83 5.40 11.77
CA GLN A 125 -8.22 6.39 10.89
C GLN A 125 -6.70 6.25 10.86
N GLN A 126 -6.22 5.32 10.04
CA GLN A 126 -4.82 5.06 9.80
C GLN A 126 -4.66 4.41 8.42
N TYR A 127 -3.54 4.69 7.76
CA TYR A 127 -3.32 4.28 6.37
C TYR A 127 -3.08 2.77 6.25
N LEU A 128 -2.14 2.22 7.03
CA LEU A 128 -1.76 0.80 6.96
C LEU A 128 -1.75 0.16 8.35
N PHE A 129 -2.31 -1.03 8.46
CA PHE A 129 -2.32 -1.85 9.68
C PHE A 129 -1.59 -3.16 9.44
N GLU A 130 -0.65 -3.52 10.32
CA GLU A 130 -0.15 -4.89 10.39
C GLU A 130 -1.13 -5.73 11.21
N LEU A 131 -1.47 -6.92 10.71
CA LEU A 131 -2.41 -7.82 11.38
C LEU A 131 -1.70 -8.70 12.42
N ASN A 132 -2.34 -8.90 13.57
CA ASN A 132 -1.90 -9.91 14.54
C ASN A 132 -2.25 -11.33 14.06
N GLN A 133 -1.74 -12.38 14.72
CA GLN A 133 -1.91 -13.77 14.25
C GLN A 133 -3.38 -14.20 14.05
N GLU A 134 -4.28 -13.83 14.96
CA GLU A 134 -5.70 -14.16 14.87
C GLU A 134 -6.35 -13.48 13.66
N GLN A 135 -6.06 -12.20 13.46
CA GLN A 135 -6.50 -11.44 12.29
C GLN A 135 -5.90 -11.99 11.00
N LYS A 136 -4.61 -12.36 10.99
CA LYS A 136 -3.96 -13.01 9.85
C LYS A 136 -4.73 -14.27 9.46
N ASN A 137 -5.03 -15.13 10.43
CA ASN A 137 -5.80 -16.35 10.19
C ASN A 137 -7.18 -16.04 9.60
N TYR A 138 -7.91 -15.09 10.19
CA TYR A 138 -9.25 -14.74 9.69
C TYR A 138 -9.22 -14.22 8.25
N PHE A 139 -8.38 -13.23 7.98
CA PHE A 139 -8.29 -12.60 6.65
C PHE A 139 -7.73 -13.56 5.61
N TRP A 140 -6.82 -14.45 5.98
CA TRP A 140 -6.31 -15.49 5.09
C TRP A 140 -7.42 -16.39 4.54
N HIS A 141 -8.40 -16.77 5.37
CA HIS A 141 -9.54 -17.58 4.93
C HIS A 141 -10.53 -16.84 4.01
N LEU A 142 -10.42 -15.50 3.91
CA LEU A 142 -11.23 -14.72 2.99
C LEU A 142 -10.71 -14.80 1.54
N ILE A 143 -9.47 -15.24 1.33
CA ILE A 143 -8.87 -15.34 0.01
C ILE A 143 -9.30 -16.68 -0.64
N PRO A 144 -9.95 -16.67 -1.81
CA PRO A 144 -10.29 -17.90 -2.54
C PRO A 144 -9.03 -18.71 -2.89
N SER A 145 -9.09 -20.05 -2.81
CA SER A 145 -7.92 -20.92 -3.02
C SER A 145 -7.18 -20.67 -4.34
N LYS A 146 -7.93 -20.48 -5.44
CA LYS A 146 -7.34 -20.15 -6.76
C LYS A 146 -6.54 -18.84 -6.74
N LEU A 147 -7.03 -17.86 -5.98
CA LEU A 147 -6.33 -16.57 -5.84
C LEU A 147 -5.11 -16.71 -4.92
N MET A 148 -5.22 -17.54 -3.88
CA MET A 148 -4.09 -17.88 -3.01
C MET A 148 -2.92 -18.46 -3.79
N GLU A 149 -3.18 -19.42 -4.69
CA GLU A 149 -2.15 -20.00 -5.56
C GLU A 149 -1.42 -18.92 -6.37
N SER A 150 -2.16 -17.95 -6.91
CA SER A 150 -1.57 -16.84 -7.68
C SER A 150 -0.67 -15.97 -6.81
N LEU A 151 -1.12 -15.60 -5.60
CA LEU A 151 -0.33 -14.81 -4.64
C LEU A 151 0.96 -15.53 -4.21
N LEU A 152 0.88 -16.85 -3.99
CA LEU A 152 2.05 -17.66 -3.62
C LEU A 152 3.06 -17.73 -4.76
N ILE A 153 2.60 -17.92 -6.00
CA ILE A 153 3.48 -17.93 -7.17
C ILE A 153 4.23 -16.59 -7.27
N ASP A 154 3.52 -15.47 -7.23
CA ASP A 154 4.12 -14.12 -7.35
C ASP A 154 5.10 -13.79 -6.22
N SER A 155 4.85 -14.28 -5.01
CA SER A 155 5.77 -14.11 -3.87
C SER A 155 7.14 -14.75 -4.16
N THR A 156 7.15 -15.86 -4.89
CA THR A 156 8.36 -16.63 -5.21
C THR A 156 9.06 -16.19 -6.50
N THR A 157 8.31 -15.71 -7.49
CA THR A 157 8.84 -15.38 -8.83
C THR A 157 9.32 -13.94 -8.97
N SER A 158 8.94 -13.04 -8.06
CA SER A 158 9.39 -11.64 -8.09
C SER A 158 10.93 -11.55 -8.13
N THR A 159 11.49 -10.68 -8.96
CA THR A 159 12.95 -10.46 -9.03
C THR A 159 13.45 -9.67 -7.81
N THR A 160 14.69 -9.88 -7.36
CA THR A 160 15.25 -9.25 -6.14
C THR A 160 15.63 -7.77 -6.28
N LYS A 161 15.62 -7.20 -7.48
CA LYS A 161 16.00 -5.79 -7.69
C LYS A 161 14.76 -4.92 -7.86
N VAL A 162 14.59 -3.95 -6.96
CA VAL A 162 13.67 -2.82 -7.14
C VAL A 162 13.99 -2.17 -8.50
N PRO A 163 12.98 -1.80 -9.32
CA PRO A 163 13.22 -1.09 -10.57
C PRO A 163 14.06 0.16 -10.28
N ASN A 164 15.12 0.37 -11.05
CA ASN A 164 15.91 1.58 -10.92
C ASN A 164 15.01 2.77 -11.27
N LEU A 165 14.53 3.51 -10.26
CA LEU A 165 13.81 4.75 -10.47
C LEU A 165 14.80 5.70 -11.15
N ARG A 166 14.81 5.78 -12.48
CA ARG A 166 15.72 6.67 -13.21
C ARG A 166 15.39 8.10 -12.82
N GLU A 167 16.29 8.77 -12.09
CA GLU A 167 16.31 10.23 -12.02
C GLU A 167 16.21 10.78 -13.44
N VAL A 168 15.11 11.45 -13.77
CA VAL A 168 15.03 12.21 -15.02
C VAL A 168 15.96 13.40 -14.87
N GLY A 169 17.18 13.26 -15.41
CA GLY A 169 18.10 14.37 -15.59
C GLY A 169 17.38 15.50 -16.32
N LYS A 170 17.52 16.72 -15.79
CA LYS A 170 16.98 17.97 -16.34
C LYS A 170 17.09 17.98 -17.88
N SER A 171 15.96 17.84 -18.57
CA SER A 171 15.93 18.08 -20.02
C SER A 171 16.20 19.56 -20.27
N LEU A 172 17.29 19.82 -20.98
CA LEU A 172 17.73 21.13 -21.42
C LEU A 172 16.68 21.74 -22.37
N SER A 173 15.87 22.66 -21.89
CA SER A 173 15.45 23.80 -22.71
C SER A 173 15.49 25.08 -21.87
N LYS A 174 16.28 26.05 -22.34
CA LYS A 174 16.49 27.34 -21.71
C LYS A 174 15.16 28.10 -21.58
N LYS A 175 14.78 28.47 -20.34
CA LYS A 175 14.43 29.86 -19.95
C LYS A 175 14.38 30.00 -18.41
N ARG A 176 15.08 31.03 -17.93
CA ARG A 176 15.10 31.63 -16.56
C ARG A 176 13.71 31.60 -15.88
N VAL A 177 13.49 31.47 -14.56
CA VAL A 177 14.32 31.62 -13.34
C VAL A 177 13.50 31.11 -12.13
N ILE A 178 14.22 30.50 -11.16
CA ILE A 178 13.93 30.28 -9.72
C ILE A 178 12.81 29.32 -9.30
N GLY A 179 13.20 28.23 -8.61
CA GLY A 179 12.35 27.38 -7.78
C GLY A 179 12.60 25.90 -8.05
N ASN A 180 13.28 25.20 -7.13
CA ASN A 180 13.55 23.76 -7.21
C ASN A 180 12.24 22.95 -7.31
N ASN A 181 11.96 22.32 -8.45
CA ASN A 181 10.98 21.24 -8.59
C ASN A 181 11.54 20.18 -9.57
N GLN A 182 11.53 18.91 -9.15
CA GLN A 182 11.81 17.74 -9.99
C GLN A 182 10.49 17.19 -10.56
N ILE A 183 10.47 16.80 -11.84
CA ILE A 183 9.29 16.25 -12.55
C ILE A 183 9.62 14.82 -12.97
N TRP A 184 8.70 13.88 -12.76
CA TRP A 184 8.84 12.45 -13.08
C TRP A 184 7.78 12.00 -14.10
N ILE A 185 8.14 11.16 -15.07
CA ILE A 185 7.22 10.57 -16.06
C ILE A 185 7.11 9.05 -15.82
N HIS A 186 5.89 8.51 -15.88
CA HIS A 186 5.64 7.08 -15.91
C HIS A 186 5.68 6.57 -17.36
N ASP A 187 6.60 5.65 -17.67
CA ASP A 187 6.54 4.90 -18.92
C ASP A 187 5.30 3.98 -18.87
N LEU A 188 4.29 4.33 -19.65
CA LEU A 188 3.23 3.41 -20.06
C LEU A 188 3.84 2.50 -21.12
N ILE A 189 4.26 1.31 -20.72
CA ILE A 189 4.61 0.25 -21.66
C ILE A 189 3.31 -0.22 -22.32
N GLN A 190 3.26 -0.14 -23.65
CA GLN A 190 2.20 -0.67 -24.52
C GLN A 190 2.14 -2.21 -24.47
#